data_AF-A0A956IAU4-F1
#
_entry.id   AF-A0A956IAU4-F1
#
_cell.length_a   1.000
_cell.length_b   1.000
_cell.length_c   1.000
_cell.angle_alpha   90.00
_cell.angle_beta   90.00
_cell.angle_gamma   90.00
#
_symmetry.space_group_name_H-M   'P 1'
#
loop_
_entity.id
_entity.type
_entity.pdbx_description
1 polymer ?
#
loop_
_entity_poly.entity_id
_entity_poly.type
_entity_poly.pdbx_seq_one_letter_code
_entity_poly.pdbx_strand_id
1 'polypeptide(L)'
;MTKLGPWAWPTLLGPFLPGWALVTWAALVGEESMVHAYFDVDGWALAMLIVSVVSAVVAFHLVVTDVFLLRLKWRALPTGGRAWFGSMLAPIATVIAWAVLPSGDGGARSVLTAVLGFALGAFSVRLLFGRKPGA
;
A
#
# COMPACT_ATOMS: atom_id res chain seq x y z
N MET A 1 -25.71 3.81 1.28
CA MET A 1 -24.28 3.65 0.90
C MET A 1 -23.99 4.57 -0.28
N THR A 2 -22.91 5.35 -0.23
CA THR A 2 -22.55 6.26 -1.34
C THR A 2 -22.09 5.48 -2.57
N LYS A 3 -22.27 6.04 -3.78
CA LYS A 3 -21.84 5.41 -5.05
C LYS A 3 -20.33 5.12 -5.12
N LEU A 4 -19.54 5.70 -4.21
CA LEU A 4 -18.08 5.56 -4.14
C LEU A 4 -17.61 4.43 -3.22
N GLY A 5 -18.47 3.90 -2.34
CA GLY A 5 -18.09 2.85 -1.37
C GLY A 5 -17.37 1.65 -2.00
N PRO A 6 -17.85 1.08 -3.13
CA PRO A 6 -17.20 -0.05 -3.80
C PRO A 6 -15.77 0.21 -4.29
N TRP A 7 -15.37 1.47 -4.45
CA TRP A 7 -14.01 1.89 -4.79
C TRP A 7 -13.21 2.30 -3.55
N ALA A 8 -13.84 3.07 -2.66
CA ALA A 8 -13.18 3.65 -1.50
C ALA A 8 -12.69 2.57 -0.53
N TRP A 9 -13.50 1.55 -0.25
CA TRP A 9 -13.12 0.49 0.70
C TRP A 9 -11.85 -0.26 0.30
N PRO A 10 -11.75 -0.87 -0.91
CA PRO A 10 -10.52 -1.52 -1.33
C PRO A 10 -9.33 -0.57 -1.37
N THR A 11 -9.52 0.66 -1.82
CA THR A 11 -8.44 1.63 -2.04
C THR A 11 -7.86 2.14 -0.73
N LEU A 12 -8.72 2.40 0.25
CA LEU A 12 -8.32 2.96 1.53
C LEU A 12 -7.86 1.89 2.51
N LEU A 13 -8.48 0.70 2.53
CA LEU A 13 -8.13 -0.35 3.49
C LEU A 13 -7.19 -1.41 2.92
N GLY A 14 -7.23 -1.65 1.61
CA GLY A 14 -6.41 -2.69 0.98
C GLY A 14 -4.92 -2.61 1.30
N PRO A 15 -4.28 -1.42 1.29
CA PRO A 15 -2.86 -1.31 1.63
C PRO A 15 -2.50 -1.67 3.07
N PHE A 16 -3.46 -1.68 3.99
CA PHE A 16 -3.23 -1.95 5.42
C PHE A 16 -3.16 -3.45 5.69
N LEU A 17 -4.06 -4.23 5.06
CA LEU A 17 -4.25 -5.65 5.38
C LEU A 17 -2.97 -6.49 5.30
N PRO A 18 -2.15 -6.41 4.22
CA PRO A 18 -0.93 -7.21 4.14
C PRO A 18 0.08 -6.82 5.22
N GLY A 19 0.20 -5.53 5.50
CA GLY A 19 1.12 -5.01 6.51
C GLY A 19 0.73 -5.48 7.92
N TRP A 20 -0.54 -5.31 8.28
CA TRP A 20 -1.08 -5.81 9.55
C TRP A 20 -0.94 -7.32 9.70
N ALA A 21 -1.21 -8.08 8.63
CA ALA A 21 -1.06 -9.52 8.62
C ALA A 21 0.41 -9.93 8.85
N LEU A 22 1.36 -9.28 8.17
CA LEU A 22 2.79 -9.57 8.31
C LEU A 22 3.33 -9.19 9.70
N VAL A 23 2.94 -8.03 10.23
CA VAL A 23 3.34 -7.60 11.60
C VAL A 23 2.79 -8.57 12.64
N THR A 24 1.51 -8.93 12.54
CA THR A 24 0.90 -9.91 13.46
C THR A 24 1.57 -11.26 13.36
N TRP A 25 1.82 -11.74 12.13
CA TRP A 25 2.53 -12.99 11.90
C TRP A 25 3.94 -12.98 12.50
N ALA A 26 4.71 -11.91 12.28
CA ALA A 26 6.06 -11.77 12.82
C ALA A 26 6.07 -11.76 14.35
N ALA A 27 5.09 -11.10 14.98
CA ALA A 27 4.94 -11.11 16.43
C ALA A 27 4.58 -12.50 17.00
N LEU A 28 3.89 -13.34 16.23
CA LEU A 28 3.54 -14.70 16.63
C LEU A 28 4.68 -15.72 16.43
N VAL A 29 5.55 -15.50 15.44
CA VAL A 29 6.61 -16.45 15.06
C VAL A 29 7.98 -16.08 15.64
N GLY A 30 8.22 -14.81 15.99
CA GLY A 30 9.50 -14.31 16.50
C GLY A 30 9.93 -14.84 17.88
N GLU A 31 9.11 -15.64 18.56
CA GLU A 31 9.45 -16.26 19.84
C GLU A 31 10.21 -17.58 19.66
N GLU A 32 11.51 -17.51 19.37
CA GLU A 32 12.41 -18.69 19.43
C GLU A 32 13.11 -18.86 20.81
N SER A 33 12.79 -18.07 21.84
CA SER A 33 13.37 -18.28 23.19
C SER A 33 12.41 -19.08 24.09
N MET A 34 12.69 -20.38 24.24
CA MET A 34 11.92 -21.39 25.02
C MET A 34 11.77 -21.12 26.54
N VAL A 35 11.91 -19.89 27.03
CA VAL A 35 11.84 -19.57 28.47
C VAL A 35 10.77 -18.51 28.80
N HIS A 36 10.33 -17.70 27.83
CA HIS A 36 9.21 -16.77 28.04
C HIS A 36 8.37 -16.68 26.76
N ALA A 37 7.22 -17.36 26.76
CA ALA A 37 6.15 -17.10 25.80
C ALA A 37 5.47 -15.79 26.22
N TYR A 38 6.03 -14.66 25.81
CA TYR A 38 5.51 -13.34 26.13
C TYR A 38 5.36 -12.54 24.85
N PHE A 39 4.12 -12.48 24.36
CA PHE A 39 3.76 -11.64 23.23
C PHE A 39 4.10 -10.18 23.57
N ASP A 40 5.12 -9.64 22.90
CA ASP A 40 5.54 -8.25 23.05
C ASP A 40 4.48 -7.32 22.43
N VAL A 41 3.47 -6.97 23.24
CA VAL A 41 2.38 -6.07 22.86
C VAL A 41 2.91 -4.71 22.43
N ASP A 42 3.95 -4.20 23.09
CA ASP A 42 4.49 -2.87 22.84
C ASP A 42 5.22 -2.83 21.49
N GLY A 43 6.07 -3.82 21.23
CA GLY A 43 6.75 -3.99 19.94
C GLY A 43 5.76 -4.21 18.78
N TRP A 44 4.75 -5.06 19.00
CA TRP A 44 3.67 -5.27 18.03
C TRP A 44 2.88 -4.00 17.75
N ALA A 45 2.48 -3.26 18.79
CA ALA A 45 1.71 -2.03 18.66
C ALA A 45 2.49 -0.94 17.93
N LEU A 46 3.79 -0.79 18.22
CA LEU A 46 4.67 0.14 17.52
C LEU A 46 4.83 -0.24 16.05
N ALA A 47 5.05 -1.52 15.74
CA ALA A 47 5.13 -2.02 14.37
C ALA A 47 3.81 -1.79 13.61
N MET A 48 2.67 -2.03 14.25
CA MET A 48 1.34 -1.75 13.70
C MET A 48 1.16 -0.28 13.38
N LEU A 49 1.58 0.63 14.27
CA LEU A 49 1.51 2.06 14.04
C LEU A 49 2.37 2.48 12.84
N ILE A 50 3.62 2.04 12.78
CA ILE A 50 4.56 2.37 11.69
C ILE A 50 4.00 1.89 10.35
N VAL A 51 3.57 0.63 10.28
CA VAL A 51 3.00 0.07 9.05
C VAL A 51 1.72 0.78 8.64
N SER A 52 0.88 1.17 9.60
CA SER A 52 -0.34 1.94 9.31
C SER A 52 -0.04 3.31 8.70
N VAL A 53 1.02 4.00 9.15
CA VAL A 53 1.46 5.25 8.55
C VAL A 53 1.91 5.04 7.10
N VAL A 54 2.73 4.02 6.84
CA VAL A 54 3.18 3.70 5.47
C VAL A 54 1.99 3.33 4.57
N SER A 55 1.08 2.48 5.04
CA SER A 55 -0.13 2.09 4.31
C SER A 55 -1.06 3.26 4.03
N ALA A 56 -1.16 4.24 4.93
CA ALA A 56 -1.91 5.47 4.69
C ALA A 56 -1.30 6.30 3.54
N VAL A 57 0.03 6.40 3.47
CA VAL A 57 0.72 7.08 2.36
C VAL A 57 0.50 6.34 1.03
N VAL A 58 0.52 5.01 1.04
CA VAL A 58 0.19 4.20 -0.14
C VAL A 58 -1.26 4.43 -0.58
N ALA A 59 -2.21 4.40 0.36
CA ALA A 59 -3.62 4.65 0.09
C ALA A 59 -3.85 6.04 -0.52
N PHE A 60 -3.17 7.07 0.00
CA PHE A 60 -3.18 8.41 -0.58
C PHE A 60 -2.72 8.40 -2.04
N HIS A 61 -1.58 7.77 -2.36
CA HIS A 61 -1.07 7.69 -3.73
C HIS A 61 -1.97 6.88 -4.67
N LEU A 62 -2.65 5.85 -4.16
CA LEU A 62 -3.68 5.12 -4.91
C LEU A 62 -4.86 6.04 -5.27
N VAL A 63 -5.36 6.83 -4.32
CA VAL A 63 -6.44 7.80 -4.57
C VAL A 63 -6.01 8.84 -5.61
N VAL A 64 -4.83 9.43 -5.46
CA VAL A 64 -4.29 10.41 -6.41
C VAL A 64 -4.19 9.80 -7.81
N THR A 65 -3.67 8.58 -7.90
CA THR A 65 -3.54 7.82 -9.15
C THR A 65 -4.91 7.56 -9.79
N ASP A 66 -5.89 7.12 -9.01
CA ASP A 66 -7.23 6.83 -9.50
C ASP A 66 -7.91 8.07 -10.06
N VAL A 67 -7.82 9.20 -9.34
CA VAL A 67 -8.37 10.49 -9.79
C VAL A 67 -7.66 10.96 -11.05
N PHE A 68 -6.34 10.82 -11.13
CA PHE A 68 -5.54 11.19 -12.30
C PHE A 68 -5.92 10.36 -13.53
N LEU A 69 -5.95 9.02 -13.41
CA LEU A 69 -6.29 8.12 -14.51
C LEU A 69 -7.75 8.26 -14.95
N LEU A 70 -8.67 8.51 -14.01
CA LEU A 70 -10.07 8.79 -14.31
C LEU A 70 -10.22 10.10 -15.09
N ARG A 71 -9.51 11.16 -14.66
CA ARG A 71 -9.52 12.46 -15.35
C ARG A 71 -8.99 12.35 -16.77
N LEU A 72 -7.97 11.52 -17.00
CA LEU A 72 -7.44 11.21 -18.33
C LEU A 72 -8.32 10.25 -19.14
N LYS A 73 -9.39 9.70 -18.55
CA LYS A 73 -10.22 8.65 -19.14
C LYS A 73 -9.40 7.43 -19.58
N TRP A 74 -8.30 7.13 -18.87
CA TRP A 74 -7.46 5.97 -19.17
C TRP A 74 -7.96 4.72 -18.45
N ARG A 75 -8.48 4.87 -17.24
CA ARG A 75 -9.03 3.79 -16.44
C ARG A 75 -10.32 4.23 -15.72
N ALA A 76 -11.20 3.27 -15.47
CA ALA A 76 -12.33 3.44 -14.58
C ALA A 76 -11.89 3.25 -13.11
N LEU A 77 -12.69 3.76 -12.17
CA LEU A 77 -12.44 3.52 -10.74
C LEU A 77 -12.44 2.02 -10.45
N PRO A 78 -11.40 1.50 -9.79
CA PRO A 78 -11.31 0.07 -9.49
C PRO A 78 -12.36 -0.33 -8.45
N THR A 79 -13.12 -1.38 -8.73
CA THR A 79 -14.12 -1.96 -7.81
C THR A 79 -14.02 -3.48 -7.72
N GLY A 80 -14.62 -4.05 -6.67
CA GLY A 80 -14.70 -5.51 -6.47
C GLY A 80 -13.36 -6.18 -6.12
N GLY A 81 -13.26 -7.49 -6.38
CA GLY A 81 -12.09 -8.29 -5.98
C GLY A 81 -10.76 -7.85 -6.60
N ARG A 82 -10.78 -7.38 -7.86
CA ARG A 82 -9.57 -6.84 -8.52
C ARG A 82 -9.06 -5.57 -7.84
N ALA A 83 -9.96 -4.73 -7.34
CA ALA A 83 -9.60 -3.53 -6.60
C ALA A 83 -8.94 -3.88 -5.26
N TRP A 84 -9.48 -4.89 -4.56
CA TRP A 84 -8.88 -5.40 -3.32
C TRP A 84 -7.49 -5.97 -3.57
N PHE A 85 -7.38 -6.91 -4.49
CA PHE A 85 -6.10 -7.56 -4.78
C PHE A 85 -5.03 -6.55 -5.25
N GLY A 86 -5.40 -5.63 -6.15
CA GLY A 86 -4.49 -4.57 -6.56
C GLY A 86 -4.05 -3.71 -5.38
N SER A 87 -4.99 -3.22 -4.57
CA SER A 87 -4.66 -2.32 -3.45
C SER A 87 -3.84 -3.01 -2.36
N MET A 88 -4.02 -4.32 -2.14
CA MET A 88 -3.19 -5.15 -1.27
C MET A 88 -1.78 -5.36 -1.82
N LEU A 89 -1.58 -5.37 -3.14
CA LEU A 89 -0.25 -5.47 -3.75
C LEU A 89 0.48 -4.12 -3.84
N ALA A 90 -0.20 -2.99 -3.64
CA ALA A 90 0.40 -1.66 -3.76
C ALA A 90 1.60 -1.43 -2.82
N PRO A 91 1.61 -1.88 -1.55
CA PRO A 91 2.80 -1.78 -0.70
C PRO A 91 4.00 -2.57 -1.28
N ILE A 92 3.77 -3.78 -1.80
CA ILE A 92 4.82 -4.60 -2.41
C ILE A 92 5.36 -3.92 -3.68
N ALA A 93 4.47 -3.42 -4.54
CA ALA A 93 4.85 -2.69 -5.74
C ALA A 93 5.65 -1.41 -5.41
N THR A 94 5.32 -0.74 -4.31
CA THR A 94 6.06 0.43 -3.81
C THR A 94 7.49 0.05 -3.42
N VAL A 95 7.67 -1.04 -2.68
CA VAL A 95 9.00 -1.54 -2.30
C VAL A 95 9.83 -1.90 -3.53
N ILE A 96 9.23 -2.60 -4.50
CA ILE A 96 9.88 -2.92 -5.77
C ILE A 96 10.26 -1.64 -6.54
N ALA A 97 9.38 -0.63 -6.55
CA ALA A 97 9.66 0.65 -7.19
C ALA A 97 10.86 1.36 -6.55
N TRP A 98 10.97 1.37 -5.23
CA TRP A 98 12.17 1.90 -4.55
C TRP A 98 13.43 1.12 -4.88
N ALA A 99 13.36 -0.20 -5.02
CA ALA A 99 14.51 -1.03 -5.34
C ALA A 99 15.12 -0.73 -6.72
N VAL A 100 14.32 -0.20 -7.66
CA VAL A 100 14.78 0.15 -9.01
C VAL A 100 15.04 1.65 -9.20
N LEU A 101 14.60 2.49 -8.26
CA LEU A 101 14.87 3.92 -8.32
C LEU A 101 16.30 4.21 -7.86
N PRO A 102 17.00 5.14 -8.52
CA PRO A 102 18.33 5.54 -8.09
C PRO A 102 18.26 6.17 -6.70
N SER A 103 18.97 5.57 -5.74
CA SER A 103 19.28 6.22 -4.48
C SER A 103 20.28 7.36 -4.74
N GLY A 104 20.18 8.43 -3.97
CA GLY A 104 21.11 9.55 -4.08
C GLY A 104 21.30 10.20 -2.73
N ASP A 105 22.52 10.67 -2.50
CA ASP A 105 22.94 11.24 -1.24
C ASP A 105 22.47 12.70 -1.17
N GLY A 106 21.49 12.99 -0.31
CA GLY A 106 21.02 14.36 -0.06
C GLY A 106 19.51 14.46 0.20
N GLY A 107 19.14 15.34 1.14
CA GLY A 107 17.78 15.42 1.70
C GLY A 107 16.66 15.53 0.67
N ALA A 108 16.71 16.51 -0.24
CA ALA A 108 15.66 16.71 -1.24
C ALA A 108 15.54 15.53 -2.22
N ARG A 109 16.66 14.90 -2.57
CA ARG A 109 16.69 13.76 -3.48
C ARG A 109 16.11 12.51 -2.83
N SER A 110 16.42 12.26 -1.56
CA SER A 110 15.84 11.14 -0.80
C SER A 110 14.32 11.28 -0.67
N VAL A 111 13.82 12.49 -0.39
CA VAL A 111 12.37 12.77 -0.34
C VAL A 111 11.73 12.52 -1.71
N LEU A 112 12.34 12.99 -2.79
CA LEU A 112 11.82 12.77 -4.14
C LEU A 112 11.79 11.28 -4.49
N THR A 113 12.85 10.53 -4.21
CA THR A 113 12.90 9.07 -4.43
C THR A 113 11.83 8.35 -3.62
N ALA A 114 11.59 8.76 -2.36
CA ALA A 114 10.53 8.20 -1.53
C ALA A 114 9.14 8.41 -2.16
N VAL A 115 8.81 9.65 -2.52
CA VAL A 115 7.52 10.00 -3.17
C VAL A 115 7.36 9.27 -4.50
N LEU A 116 8.42 9.21 -5.32
CA LEU A 116 8.38 8.53 -6.62
C LEU A 116 8.08 7.03 -6.47
N GLY A 117 8.66 6.34 -5.49
CA GLY A 117 8.36 4.92 -5.32
C GLY A 117 6.91 4.66 -4.92
N PHE A 118 6.34 5.48 -4.04
CA PHE A 118 4.90 5.40 -3.72
C PHE A 118 4.03 5.66 -4.95
N ALA A 119 4.35 6.71 -5.72
CA ALA A 119 3.61 7.06 -6.92
C ALA A 119 3.70 5.95 -7.99
N LEU A 120 4.90 5.43 -8.26
CA LEU A 120 5.12 4.36 -9.23
C LEU A 120 4.49 3.04 -8.80
N GLY A 121 4.56 2.69 -7.52
CA GLY A 121 3.90 1.52 -6.95
C GLY A 121 2.38 1.59 -7.12
N ALA A 122 1.76 2.72 -6.76
CA ALA A 122 0.35 2.95 -6.96
C ALA A 122 -0.04 2.91 -8.45
N PHE A 123 0.71 3.62 -9.29
CA PHE A 123 0.45 3.73 -10.72
C PHE A 123 0.53 2.38 -11.44
N SER A 124 1.58 1.61 -11.18
CA SER A 124 1.79 0.29 -11.79
C SER A 124 0.64 -0.68 -11.47
N VAL A 125 0.24 -0.76 -10.21
CA VAL A 125 -0.88 -1.61 -9.78
C VAL A 125 -2.19 -1.19 -10.46
N ARG A 126 -2.48 0.12 -10.56
CA ARG A 126 -3.71 0.58 -11.21
C ARG A 126 -3.70 0.36 -12.72
N LEU A 127 -2.54 0.37 -13.37
CA LEU A 127 -2.43 -0.02 -14.77
C LEU A 127 -2.67 -1.52 -14.99
N LEU A 128 -2.15 -2.37 -14.10
CA LEU A 128 -2.27 -3.83 -14.22
C LEU A 128 -3.68 -4.33 -13.86
N PHE A 129 -4.26 -3.83 -12.78
CA PHE A 129 -5.52 -4.34 -12.24
C PHE A 129 -6.75 -3.48 -12.59
N GLY A 130 -6.55 -2.25 -13.07
CA GLY A 130 -7.64 -1.33 -13.44
C GLY A 130 -8.31 -1.68 -14.77
N ARG A 131 -9.61 -1.44 -14.87
CA ARG A 131 -10.38 -1.62 -16.12
C ARG A 131 -10.29 -0.39 -17.01
N LYS A 132 -10.38 -0.60 -18.33
CA LYS A 132 -10.57 0.51 -19.28
C LYS A 132 -11.99 1.09 -19.11
N PRO A 133 -12.21 2.37 -19.43
CA PRO A 133 -13.56 2.93 -19.43
C PRO A 133 -14.44 2.19 -20.45
N GLY A 134 -15.63 1.75 -20.04
CA GLY A 134 -16.62 1.10 -20.92
C GLY A 134 -16.48 -0.42 -21.12
N ALA A 135 -15.61 -1.08 -20.34
CA ALA A 135 -15.44 -2.54 -20.32
C ALA A 135 -16.07 -3.19 -19.08
#